data_AF-A0A9E5RRH1-F1
#
_entry.id   AF-A0A9E5RRH1-F1
#
_cell.length_a   1.000
_cell.length_b   1.000
_cell.length_c   1.000
_cell.angle_alpha   90.00
_cell.angle_beta   90.00
_cell.angle_gamma   90.00
#
_symmetry.space_group_name_H-M   'P 1'
#
loop_
_entity.id
_entity.type
_entity.pdbx_description
1 polymer ?
#
loop_
_entity_poly.entity_id
_entity_poly.type
_entity_poly.pdbx_seq_one_letter_code
_entity_poly.pdbx_strand_id
1 'polypeptide(L)' 'MAIFRQYIAPLLVVIIFLIALIATSARIFLPADMAAPAPVDGGVGFNLESNNNNSSLISLSVNAPAIAAY' A
#
# COMPACT_ATOMS: atom_id res chain seq x y z
N MET A 1 -18.29 30.86 35.38
CA MET A 1 -18.19 31.43 34.02
C MET A 1 -18.50 30.36 32.97
N ALA A 2 -19.69 30.41 32.35
CA ALA A 2 -20.10 29.45 31.33
C ALA A 2 -19.71 29.88 29.89
N ILE A 3 -19.59 31.19 29.64
CA ILE A 3 -19.31 31.76 28.30
C ILE A 3 -18.06 31.18 27.64
N PHE A 4 -16.94 31.08 28.36
CA PHE A 4 -15.70 30.60 27.78
C PHE A 4 -15.81 29.13 27.36
N ARG A 5 -16.39 28.27 28.20
CA ARG A 5 -16.50 26.85 27.86
C ARG A 5 -17.63 26.56 26.88
N GLN A 6 -18.67 27.38 26.82
CA GLN A 6 -19.85 27.13 25.99
C GLN A 6 -19.73 27.68 24.56
N TYR A 7 -18.85 28.66 24.33
CA TYR A 7 -18.62 29.20 22.98
C TYR A 7 -17.19 28.97 22.48
N ILE A 8 -16.16 29.23 23.31
CA ILE A 8 -14.78 29.04 22.87
C ILE A 8 -14.47 27.55 22.72
N ALA A 9 -14.87 26.68 23.65
CA ALA A 9 -14.56 25.26 23.54
C ALA A 9 -15.17 24.58 22.28
N PRO A 10 -16.47 24.72 21.97
CA PRO A 10 -17.03 24.12 20.75
C PRO A 10 -16.45 24.74 19.47
N LEU A 11 -16.14 26.03 19.45
CA LEU A 11 -15.51 26.67 18.29
C LEU A 11 -14.09 26.13 18.06
N LEU A 12 -13.33 25.90 19.13
CA LEU A 12 -11.99 25.29 19.07
C LEU A 12 -12.08 23.85 18.51
N VAL A 13 -13.04 23.06 18.97
CA VAL A 13 -13.27 21.69 18.45
C VAL A 13 -13.53 21.71 16.95
N VAL A 14 -14.36 22.63 16.45
CA VAL A 14 -14.63 22.78 15.02
C VAL A 14 -13.35 23.17 14.26
N ILE A 15 -12.57 24.13 14.76
CA ILE A 15 -11.30 24.51 14.13
C ILE A 15 -10.32 23.33 14.06
N ILE A 16 -10.10 22.62 15.17
CA ILE A 16 -9.20 21.45 15.18
C ILE A 16 -9.73 20.38 14.25
N PHE A 17 -11.05 20.14 14.25
CA PHE A 17 -11.68 19.18 13.37
C PHE A 17 -11.45 19.52 11.88
N LEU A 18 -11.63 20.78 11.47
CA LEU A 18 -11.35 21.20 10.09
C LEU A 18 -9.87 21.01 9.74
N ILE A 19 -8.95 21.40 10.63
CA ILE A 19 -7.51 21.22 10.41
C ILE A 19 -7.18 19.73 10.28
N ALA A 20 -7.71 18.89 11.18
CA ALA A 20 -7.52 17.44 11.14
C ALA A 20 -8.12 16.82 9.87
N LEU A 21 -9.30 17.26 9.42
CA LEU A 21 -9.95 16.80 8.21
C LEU A 21 -9.12 17.14 6.96
N ILE A 22 -8.59 18.35 6.88
CA ILE A 22 -7.70 18.77 5.79
C ILE A 22 -6.38 17.97 5.85
N ALA A 23 -5.76 17.87 7.01
CA ALA A 23 -4.49 17.15 7.19
C ALA A 23 -4.62 15.66 6.86
N THR A 24 -5.72 15.01 7.27
CA THR A 24 -5.95 13.59 6.99
C THR A 24 -6.28 13.35 5.52
N SER A 25 -7.04 14.25 4.90
CA SER A 25 -7.35 14.16 3.47
C SER A 25 -6.10 14.40 2.63
N ALA A 26 -5.29 15.41 2.98
CA ALA A 26 -4.03 15.70 2.31
C ALA A 26 -2.99 14.58 2.47
N ARG A 27 -2.98 13.89 3.62
CA ARG A 27 -2.09 12.75 3.86
C ARG A 27 -2.28 11.66 2.80
N ILE A 28 -3.53 11.28 2.50
CA ILE A 28 -3.85 10.19 1.54
C ILE A 28 -3.32 10.50 0.13
N PHE A 29 -3.29 11.78 -0.25
CA PHE A 29 -2.81 12.21 -1.57
C PHE A 29 -1.33 12.62 -1.58
N LEU A 30 -0.63 12.56 -0.44
CA LEU A 30 0.79 12.88 -0.38
C LEU A 30 1.60 11.72 -1.00
N PRO A 31 2.59 12.00 -1.87
CA PRO A 31 3.38 10.95 -2.52
C PRO A 31 4.02 9.94 -1.55
N ALA A 32 4.27 10.37 -0.30
CA ALA A 32 4.78 9.51 0.76
C ALA A 32 3.77 8.48 1.29
N ASP A 33 2.47 8.77 1.28
CA ASP A 33 1.42 7.81 1.68
C ASP A 33 1.13 6.79 0.56
N MET A 34 1.41 7.17 -0.70
CA MET A 34 1.41 6.28 -1.88
C MET A 34 2.78 5.60 -2.15
N ALA A 35 3.82 5.92 -1.38
CA ALA A 35 5.13 5.28 -1.46
C ALA A 35 5.20 3.96 -0.66
N ALA A 36 4.07 3.50 -0.11
CA ALA A 36 3.96 2.16 0.44
C ALA A 36 4.44 1.16 -0.63
N PRO A 37 5.50 0.38 -0.35
CA PRO A 37 6.12 -0.49 -1.35
C PRO A 37 5.06 -1.35 -2.02
N ALA A 38 5.01 -1.31 -3.36
CA ALA A 38 4.30 -2.33 -4.12
C ALA A 38 4.78 -3.70 -3.62
N PRO A 39 3.88 -4.69 -3.43
CA PRO A 39 4.26 -6.00 -2.92
C PRO A 39 5.52 -6.51 -3.64
N VAL A 40 6.62 -6.55 -2.90
CA VAL A 40 7.81 -7.32 -3.28
C VAL A 40 7.63 -8.67 -2.61
N ASP A 41 7.80 -9.73 -3.40
CA ASP A 41 7.62 -11.14 -3.04
C ASP A 41 6.18 -11.67 -3.07
N GLY A 42 5.77 -12.15 -4.25
CA GLY A 42 4.66 -13.09 -4.36
C GLY A 42 3.89 -13.10 -5.68
N GLY A 43 4.56 -13.28 -6.82
CA GLY A 43 3.84 -13.44 -8.09
C GLY A 43 4.74 -13.60 -9.30
N VAL A 44 5.24 -14.82 -9.49
CA VAL A 44 5.87 -15.35 -10.72
C VAL A 44 7.02 -14.52 -11.30
N GLY A 45 8.22 -14.67 -10.73
CA GLY A 45 9.46 -14.31 -11.43
C GLY A 45 9.68 -15.20 -12.65
N PHE A 46 9.60 -14.62 -13.85
CA PHE A 46 9.96 -15.28 -15.09
C PHE A 46 11.48 -15.43 -15.15
N ASN A 47 11.99 -16.62 -14.84
CA ASN A 47 13.39 -16.97 -15.04
C ASN A 47 13.61 -17.31 -16.52
N LEU A 48 14.10 -16.35 -17.28
CA LEU A 48 14.61 -16.55 -18.63
C LEU A 48 16.00 -17.19 -18.57
N GLU A 49 16.04 -18.52 -18.52
CA GLU A 49 17.29 -19.23 -18.79
C GLU A 49 17.46 -19.36 -20.31
N SER A 50 18.36 -18.56 -20.87
CA SER A 50 18.68 -18.57 -22.31
C SER A 50 19.65 -19.71 -22.61
N ASN A 51 19.10 -20.91 -22.88
CA ASN A 51 19.88 -21.99 -23.45
C ASN A 51 20.00 -21.78 -24.97
N ASN A 52 21.07 -21.09 -25.39
CA ASN A 52 21.49 -21.07 -26.77
C ASN A 52 22.02 -22.45 -27.12
N ASN A 53 21.20 -23.25 -27.81
CA ASN A 53 21.56 -23.99 -29.01
C ASN A 53 20.24 -24.28 -29.76
N ASN A 54 20.03 -23.64 -30.92
CA ASN A 54 18.93 -23.94 -31.86
C ASN A 54 17.49 -23.75 -31.32
N SER A 55 17.16 -22.47 -31.11
CA SER A 55 15.83 -21.84 -31.25
C SER A 55 14.62 -22.77 -31.38
N SER A 56 13.82 -22.89 -30.33
CA SER A 56 12.35 -22.92 -30.43
C SER A 56 11.68 -23.06 -29.05
N LEU A 57 10.79 -22.10 -28.76
CA LEU A 57 9.66 -22.16 -27.84
C LEU A 57 9.95 -22.17 -26.32
N ILE A 58 9.44 -21.12 -25.68
CA ILE A 58 9.43 -20.89 -24.23
C ILE A 58 8.67 -22.04 -23.56
N SER A 59 9.38 -22.91 -22.84
CA SER A 59 8.77 -23.98 -22.04
C SER A 59 8.44 -23.47 -20.63
N LEU A 60 7.15 -23.36 -20.30
CA LEU A 60 6.68 -22.92 -18.99
C LEU A 60 6.69 -24.09 -17.99
N SER A 61 7.74 -24.19 -17.18
CA SER A 61 7.86 -25.18 -16.09
C SER A 61 7.47 -24.55 -14.76
N VAL A 62 6.29 -24.91 -14.23
CA VAL A 62 5.83 -24.49 -12.89
C VAL A 62 6.14 -25.61 -11.91
N ASN A 63 7.05 -25.36 -10.97
CA ASN A 63 7.36 -26.27 -9.87
C ASN A 63 6.47 -25.91 -8.66
N ALA A 64 5.42 -26.69 -8.42
CA ALA A 64 4.60 -26.55 -7.21
C ALA A 64 5.29 -27.23 -6.01
N PRO A 65 5.29 -26.62 -4.81
CA PRO A 65 5.82 -27.26 -3.62
C PRO A 65 4.89 -28.42 -3.22
N ALA A 66 5.43 -29.64 -3.19
CA ALA A 66 4.72 -30.80 -2.69
C ALA A 66 4.30 -30.56 -1.24
N ILE A 67 3.00 -30.37 -1.02
CA ILE A 67 2.42 -30.28 0.31
C ILE A 67 2.54 -31.68 0.90
N ALA A 68 3.51 -31.86 1.79
CA ALA A 68 3.64 -33.06 2.60
C ALA A 68 2.34 -33.26 3.37
N ALA A 69 1.60 -34.31 3.05
CA ALA A 69 0.46 -34.75 3.82
C ALA A 69 0.47 -36.28 3.92
N TYR A 70 0.92 -36.73 5.09
CA TYR A 70 0.80 -38.06 5.69
C TYR A 70 1.60 -39.21 5.05
#